data_AF-A0A168I548-F1
#
_entry.id   AF-A0A168I548-F1
#
_cell.length_a   1.000
_cell.length_b   1.000
_cell.length_c   1.000
_cell.angle_alpha   90.00
_cell.angle_beta   90.00
_cell.angle_gamma   90.00
#
_symmetry.space_group_name_H-M   'P 1'
#
loop_
_entity.id
_entity.type
_entity.pdbx_description
1 polymer ?
#
loop_
_entity_poly.entity_id
_entity_poly.type
_entity_poly.pdbx_seq_one_letter_code
_entity_poly.pdbx_strand_id
1 'polypeptide(L)'
;MNITQDRAICMLFYKEFSEENVKQCKQDISSLSGKFQVCYQTSPNEPILVSEFRIFGEPAGDYHLYPEVATAEHQEAIVREECNTCKERQQESPDDVISVNVTETLEEEDPSKPILVSKLRILGDPINFHTYPEVLGNTQTDTGKASSLVDNVVPQRDQEKQVQPDVNVLNDDDSTFEDVQTRAFINKVFLAKEPENDDLYYQLSCTVKNIFHVIKKYTMFEDSSLFAFQNWCLQQDLHFWKAQKSNTSNEEKLLILFKLKMEYFDEALEAATKEAAKICRA
;
A
#
# COMPACT_ATOMS: atom_id res chain seq x y z
N MET A 1 10.11 4.16 -27.43
CA MET A 1 8.79 4.62 -27.89
C MET A 1 8.12 5.27 -26.70
N ASN A 2 7.80 6.56 -26.76
CA ASN A 2 7.19 7.26 -25.64
C ASN A 2 5.68 7.02 -25.69
N ILE A 3 5.19 6.18 -24.78
CA ILE A 3 3.76 5.92 -24.63
C ILE A 3 3.20 7.02 -23.73
N THR A 4 2.19 7.73 -24.22
CA THR A 4 1.50 8.78 -23.47
C THR A 4 0.43 8.16 -22.58
N GLN A 5 0.00 8.88 -21.55
CA GLN A 5 -1.09 8.43 -20.66
C GLN A 5 -2.36 8.06 -21.45
N ASP A 6 -2.75 8.86 -22.43
CA ASP A 6 -3.93 8.61 -23.26
C ASP A 6 -3.80 7.32 -24.08
N ARG A 7 -2.61 7.06 -24.63
CA ARG A 7 -2.34 5.84 -25.37
C ARG A 7 -2.34 4.61 -24.46
N ALA A 8 -1.77 4.74 -23.26
CA ALA A 8 -1.79 3.70 -22.24
C ALA A 8 -3.23 3.38 -21.78
N ILE A 9 -4.09 4.39 -21.63
CA ILE A 9 -5.51 4.20 -21.32
C ILE A 9 -6.20 3.36 -22.42
N CYS A 10 -6.00 3.68 -23.71
CA CYS A 10 -6.57 2.85 -24.79
C CYS A 10 -6.02 1.41 -24.77
N MET A 11 -4.72 1.24 -24.50
CA MET A 11 -4.08 -0.07 -24.38
C MET A 11 -4.68 -0.89 -23.23
N LEU A 12 -4.93 -0.27 -22.07
CA LEU A 12 -5.54 -0.92 -20.90
C LEU A 12 -6.92 -1.53 -21.21
N PHE A 13 -7.71 -0.84 -22.05
CA PHE A 13 -9.04 -1.28 -22.47
C PHE A 13 -9.05 -2.05 -23.81
N TYR A 14 -7.86 -2.37 -24.37
CA TYR A 14 -7.71 -3.06 -25.65
C TYR A 14 -8.46 -2.37 -26.82
N LYS A 15 -8.48 -1.03 -26.83
CA LYS A 15 -9.07 -0.22 -27.90
C LYS A 15 -7.98 0.39 -28.79
N GLU A 16 -8.30 0.60 -30.07
CA GLU A 16 -7.45 1.39 -30.96
C GLU A 16 -7.36 2.84 -30.46
N PHE A 17 -6.20 3.47 -30.67
CA PHE A 17 -5.97 4.84 -30.22
C PHE A 17 -6.74 5.84 -31.10
N SER A 18 -7.82 6.42 -30.55
CA SER A 18 -8.59 7.53 -31.11
C SER A 18 -9.05 8.46 -29.98
N GLU A 19 -9.33 9.73 -30.29
CA GLU A 19 -9.78 10.71 -29.30
C GLU A 19 -11.11 10.30 -28.63
N GLU A 20 -12.04 9.74 -29.42
CA GLU A 20 -13.31 9.21 -28.90
C GLU A 20 -13.07 8.07 -27.89
N ASN A 21 -12.16 7.14 -28.22
CA ASN A 21 -11.85 6.02 -27.35
C ASN A 21 -11.16 6.48 -26.06
N VAL A 22 -10.24 7.45 -26.14
CA VAL A 22 -9.59 8.05 -24.97
C VAL A 22 -10.63 8.66 -24.04
N LYS A 23 -11.55 9.47 -24.59
CA LYS A 23 -12.61 10.13 -23.81
C LYS A 23 -13.51 9.11 -23.11
N GLN A 24 -13.96 8.08 -23.84
CA GLN A 24 -14.78 7.03 -23.27
C GLN A 24 -14.04 6.29 -22.16
N CYS A 25 -12.80 5.86 -22.39
CA CYS A 25 -12.02 5.14 -21.38
C CYS A 25 -11.71 5.99 -20.14
N LYS A 26 -11.46 7.31 -20.30
CA LYS A 26 -11.31 8.24 -19.16
C LYS A 26 -12.59 8.35 -18.35
N GLN A 27 -13.74 8.40 -19.01
CA GLN A 27 -15.05 8.40 -18.36
C GLN A 27 -15.28 7.07 -17.62
N ASP A 28 -14.93 5.94 -18.24
CA ASP A 28 -15.04 4.61 -17.62
C ASP A 28 -14.17 4.54 -16.34
N ILE A 29 -12.92 5.03 -16.38
CA ILE A 29 -12.06 5.11 -15.19
C ILE A 29 -12.66 6.02 -14.11
N SER A 30 -13.19 7.18 -14.51
CA SER A 30 -13.80 8.14 -13.57
C SER A 30 -15.11 7.62 -12.95
N SER A 31 -15.76 6.64 -13.58
CA SER A 31 -16.95 5.99 -13.04
C SER A 31 -16.65 4.97 -11.93
N LEU A 32 -15.39 4.52 -11.83
CA LEU A 32 -14.97 3.63 -10.75
C LEU A 32 -14.98 4.39 -9.42
N SER A 33 -15.46 3.74 -8.36
CA SER A 33 -15.47 4.33 -7.01
C SER A 33 -14.03 4.46 -6.50
N GLY A 34 -13.45 5.66 -6.58
CA GLY A 34 -12.13 5.98 -6.05
C GLY A 34 -11.28 6.82 -7.00
N LYS A 35 -10.05 7.12 -6.56
CA LYS A 35 -9.05 7.80 -7.40
C LYS A 35 -8.08 6.76 -7.95
N PHE A 36 -8.13 6.55 -9.25
CA PHE A 36 -7.26 5.61 -9.96
C PHE A 36 -6.44 6.34 -11.01
N GLN A 37 -5.20 5.90 -11.19
CA GLN A 37 -4.33 6.35 -12.28
C GLN A 37 -3.81 5.15 -13.06
N VAL A 38 -3.56 5.37 -14.35
CA VAL A 38 -2.91 4.40 -15.22
C VAL A 38 -1.40 4.56 -15.10
N CYS A 39 -0.71 3.48 -14.76
CA CYS A 39 0.74 3.43 -14.58
C CYS A 39 1.30 2.11 -15.13
N TYR A 40 2.60 1.90 -15.01
CA TYR A 40 3.26 0.64 -15.35
C TYR A 40 4.32 0.27 -14.30
N GLN A 41 4.66 -1.01 -14.19
CA GLN A 41 5.73 -1.48 -13.30
C GLN A 41 7.03 -1.70 -14.08
N THR A 42 7.10 -2.78 -14.85
CA THR A 42 8.32 -3.17 -15.58
C THR A 42 8.31 -2.72 -17.03
N SER A 43 7.14 -2.79 -17.69
CA SER A 43 7.00 -2.56 -19.13
C SER A 43 5.96 -1.48 -19.41
N PRO A 44 6.30 -0.41 -20.14
CA PRO A 44 5.32 0.61 -20.51
C PRO A 44 4.28 0.11 -21.52
N ASN A 45 4.43 -1.10 -22.06
CA ASN A 45 3.43 -1.73 -22.93
C ASN A 45 2.34 -2.49 -22.16
N GLU A 46 2.49 -2.62 -20.84
CA GLU A 46 1.56 -3.35 -19.97
C GLU A 46 0.98 -2.35 -18.95
N PRO A 47 0.07 -1.46 -19.40
CA PRO A 47 -0.56 -0.51 -18.50
C PRO A 47 -1.41 -1.24 -17.47
N ILE A 48 -1.35 -0.76 -16.24
CA ILE A 48 -2.15 -1.23 -15.12
C ILE A 48 -2.90 -0.06 -14.51
N LEU A 49 -4.09 -0.34 -13.97
CA LEU A 49 -4.88 0.63 -13.25
C LEU A 49 -4.64 0.46 -11.74
N VAL A 50 -4.13 1.50 -11.09
CA VAL A 50 -3.74 1.44 -9.68
C VAL A 50 -4.38 2.60 -8.93
N SER A 51 -4.86 2.33 -7.72
CA SER A 51 -5.38 3.40 -6.85
C SER A 51 -4.26 4.38 -6.51
N GLU A 52 -4.55 5.68 -6.50
CA GLU A 52 -3.58 6.71 -6.10
C GLU A 52 -2.97 6.42 -4.72
N PHE A 53 -3.78 5.89 -3.79
CA PHE A 53 -3.30 5.51 -2.46
C PHE A 53 -2.15 4.50 -2.49
N ARG A 54 -2.13 3.56 -3.43
CA ARG A 54 -1.02 2.59 -3.58
C ARG A 54 0.21 3.26 -4.20
N ILE A 55 0.01 4.10 -5.21
CA ILE A 55 1.10 4.81 -5.90
C ILE A 55 1.87 5.70 -4.92
N PHE A 56 1.16 6.44 -4.07
CA PHE A 56 1.77 7.35 -3.10
C PHE A 56 2.06 6.72 -1.74
N GLY A 57 1.40 5.61 -1.39
CA GLY A 57 1.54 4.95 -0.08
C GLY A 57 2.74 4.01 0.03
N GLU A 58 3.21 3.44 -1.09
CA GLU A 58 4.41 2.61 -1.13
C GLU A 58 5.46 3.28 -2.03
N PRO A 59 6.34 4.14 -1.48
CA PRO A 59 7.36 4.87 -2.26
C PRO A 59 8.50 3.97 -2.76
N ALA A 60 8.33 2.64 -2.77
CA ALA A 60 9.34 1.69 -3.22
C ALA A 60 9.64 1.78 -4.73
N GLY A 61 8.94 2.64 -5.48
CA GLY A 61 9.29 2.98 -6.86
C GLY A 61 8.82 1.98 -7.90
N ASP A 62 7.93 1.04 -7.52
CA ASP A 62 7.45 0.01 -8.43
C ASP A 62 6.45 0.53 -9.47
N TYR A 63 5.92 1.74 -9.31
CA TYR A 63 4.95 2.32 -10.24
C TYR A 63 5.51 3.56 -10.92
N HIS A 64 5.46 3.54 -12.25
CA HIS A 64 5.86 4.65 -13.10
C HIS A 64 4.63 5.22 -13.80
N LEU A 65 4.41 6.53 -13.65
CA LEU A 65 3.34 7.23 -14.33
C LEU A 65 3.69 7.46 -15.80
N TYR A 66 2.71 7.32 -16.67
CA TYR A 66 2.88 7.72 -18.06
C TYR A 66 2.94 9.24 -18.18
N PRO A 67 3.78 9.80 -19.08
CA PRO A 67 3.81 11.23 -19.32
C PRO A 67 2.46 11.72 -19.85
N GLU A 68 1.97 12.80 -19.26
CA GLU A 68 0.81 13.52 -19.78
C GLU A 68 1.22 14.29 -21.04
N VAL A 69 0.34 14.27 -22.05
CA VAL A 69 0.52 15.12 -23.22
C VAL A 69 0.14 16.51 -22.78
N ALA A 70 1.12 17.41 -22.68
CA ALA A 70 0.83 18.82 -22.45
C ALA A 70 -0.07 19.31 -23.59
N THR A 71 -1.34 19.56 -23.30
CA THR A 71 -2.24 20.18 -24.26
C THR A 71 -1.75 21.61 -24.51
N ALA A 72 -1.93 22.12 -25.72
CA ALA A 72 -1.58 23.51 -26.04
C ALA A 72 -2.25 24.50 -25.07
N GLU A 73 -3.46 24.17 -24.59
CA GLU A 73 -4.17 24.93 -23.56
C GLU A 73 -3.41 24.96 -22.22
N HIS A 74 -2.78 23.85 -21.82
CA HIS A 74 -1.99 23.79 -20.60
C HIS A 74 -0.68 24.59 -20.73
N GLN A 75 -0.06 24.55 -21.92
CA GLN A 75 1.11 25.38 -22.20
C GLN A 75 0.76 26.87 -22.19
N GLU A 76 -0.39 27.27 -22.75
CA GLU A 76 -0.86 28.65 -22.69
C GLU A 76 -1.19 29.10 -21.25
N ALA A 77 -1.71 28.21 -20.41
CA ALA A 77 -1.97 28.51 -19.00
C ALA A 77 -0.68 28.77 -18.22
N ILE A 78 0.35 27.93 -18.40
CA ILE A 78 1.68 28.10 -17.79
C ILE A 78 2.30 29.44 -18.22
N VAL A 79 2.26 29.75 -19.51
CA VAL A 79 2.79 31.03 -20.04
C VAL A 79 2.02 32.24 -19.46
N ARG A 80 0.71 32.11 -19.21
CA ARG A 80 -0.08 33.19 -18.57
C ARG A 80 0.25 33.37 -17.09
N GLU A 81 0.49 32.30 -16.33
CA GLU A 81 0.92 32.40 -14.93
C GLU A 81 2.31 33.04 -14.78
N GLU A 82 3.26 32.64 -15.64
CA GLU A 82 4.59 33.27 -15.69
C GLU A 82 4.52 34.75 -16.10
N CYS A 83 3.56 35.14 -16.96
CA CYS A 83 3.35 36.53 -17.34
C CYS A 83 2.78 37.39 -16.19
N ASN A 84 1.92 36.82 -15.33
CA ASN A 84 1.33 37.56 -14.21
C ASN A 84 2.34 37.80 -13.09
N THR A 85 3.23 36.85 -12.82
CA THR A 85 4.33 37.02 -11.86
C THR A 85 5.37 38.06 -12.32
N CYS A 86 5.54 38.28 -13.62
CA CYS A 86 6.39 39.34 -14.16
C CYS A 86 5.76 40.75 -14.07
N LYS A 87 4.42 40.86 -14.08
CA LYS A 87 3.72 42.15 -13.99
C LYS A 87 3.71 42.73 -12.59
N GLU A 88 3.73 41.92 -11.54
CA GLU A 88 3.81 42.41 -10.16
C GLU A 88 5.20 42.99 -9.81
N ARG A 89 6.27 42.57 -10.49
CA ARG A 89 7.61 43.17 -10.29
C ARG A 89 7.82 44.55 -10.92
N GLN A 90 6.94 44.99 -11.83
CA GLN A 90 7.05 46.32 -12.44
C GLN A 90 6.28 47.42 -11.70
N GLN A 91 5.73 47.10 -10.52
CA GLN A 91 4.99 48.07 -9.70
C GLN A 91 5.64 48.36 -8.34
N GLU A 92 6.94 48.07 -8.19
CA GLU A 92 7.76 48.63 -7.11
C GLU A 92 8.42 49.93 -7.61
N SER A 93 8.19 51.01 -6.86
CA SER A 93 8.57 52.38 -7.20
C SER A 93 10.08 52.54 -7.41
N PRO A 94 10.51 53.31 -8.44
CA PRO A 94 11.92 53.56 -8.72
C PRO A 94 12.44 54.74 -7.89
N ASP A 95 12.60 54.56 -6.58
CA ASP A 95 13.31 55.51 -5.71
C ASP A 95 14.43 54.77 -4.97
N ASP A 96 15.53 54.53 -5.68
CA ASP A 96 16.93 54.50 -5.19
C ASP A 96 17.82 53.73 -6.19
N VAL A 97 18.27 54.45 -7.22
CA VAL A 97 19.24 53.95 -8.22
C VAL A 97 20.65 54.15 -7.67
N ILE A 98 21.27 53.08 -7.16
CA ILE A 98 22.73 52.97 -7.04
C ILE A 98 23.23 52.23 -8.29
N SER A 99 23.92 52.97 -9.16
CA SER A 99 24.59 52.44 -10.34
C SER A 99 25.80 51.59 -9.93
N VAL A 100 25.70 50.27 -10.11
CA VAL A 100 26.87 49.37 -10.09
C VAL A 100 27.04 48.80 -11.50
N ASN A 101 28.11 49.23 -12.18
CA ASN A 101 28.53 48.63 -13.44
C ASN A 101 29.17 47.27 -13.14
N VAL A 102 28.49 46.18 -13.52
CA VAL A 102 29.10 44.85 -13.60
C VAL A 102 29.11 44.44 -15.07
N THR A 103 30.31 44.42 -15.62
CA THR A 103 30.61 43.86 -16.95
C THR A 103 30.77 42.36 -16.76
N GLU A 104 29.79 41.58 -17.17
CA GLU A 104 29.86 40.11 -17.12
C GLU A 104 30.11 39.57 -18.53
N THR A 105 31.30 39.01 -18.72
CA THR A 105 31.77 38.31 -19.92
C THR A 105 31.18 36.91 -19.96
N LEU A 106 30.45 36.60 -21.04
CA LEU A 106 29.99 35.25 -21.38
C LEU A 106 31.17 34.42 -21.90
N GLU A 107 31.51 33.34 -21.21
CA GLU A 107 32.35 32.25 -21.75
C GLU A 107 31.44 31.15 -22.30
N GLU A 108 31.67 30.76 -23.56
CA GLU A 108 31.03 29.62 -24.23
C GLU A 108 31.63 28.30 -23.69
N GLU A 109 30.79 27.38 -23.21
CA GLU A 109 31.22 26.02 -22.86
C GLU A 109 30.97 25.00 -24.00
N ASP A 110 32.03 24.23 -24.26
CA ASP A 110 32.22 23.23 -25.32
C ASP A 110 31.44 21.92 -25.04
N PRO A 111 30.59 21.43 -25.97
CA PRO A 111 29.72 20.25 -25.78
C PRO A 111 30.42 18.88 -25.89
N SER A 112 31.75 18.80 -25.80
CA SER A 112 32.50 17.60 -26.20
C SER A 112 32.89 16.62 -25.06
N LYS A 113 32.23 16.62 -23.90
CA LYS A 113 32.57 15.67 -22.80
C LYS A 113 31.41 14.72 -22.44
N PRO A 114 31.60 13.39 -22.58
CA PRO A 114 30.60 12.41 -22.15
C PRO A 114 30.65 12.19 -20.64
N ILE A 115 29.49 12.31 -19.98
CA ILE A 115 29.30 11.95 -18.57
C ILE A 115 29.12 10.43 -18.48
N LEU A 116 30.07 9.76 -17.83
CA LEU A 116 30.00 8.35 -17.48
C LEU A 116 29.10 8.16 -16.26
N VAL A 117 27.94 7.50 -16.42
CA VAL A 117 27.14 7.01 -15.30
C VAL A 117 27.39 5.51 -15.12
N SER A 118 27.94 5.20 -13.96
CA SER A 118 28.32 3.87 -13.51
C SER A 118 27.12 2.95 -13.30
N LYS A 119 27.26 1.71 -13.76
CA LYS A 119 26.35 0.57 -13.62
C LYS A 119 25.97 0.29 -12.16
N LEU A 120 24.66 0.23 -11.86
CA LEU A 120 24.14 -0.55 -10.74
C LEU A 120 23.49 -1.83 -11.28
N ARG A 121 24.02 -2.99 -10.85
CA ARG A 121 23.36 -4.29 -11.01
C ARG A 121 22.39 -4.45 -9.84
N ILE A 122 21.11 -4.68 -10.11
CA ILE A 122 20.21 -5.33 -9.16
C ILE A 122 19.78 -6.64 -9.83
N LEU A 123 20.17 -7.75 -9.21
CA LEU A 123 19.66 -9.07 -9.50
C LEU A 123 18.18 -9.07 -9.11
N GLY A 124 17.32 -9.32 -10.08
CA GLY A 124 15.91 -9.57 -9.81
C GLY A 124 15.71 -10.98 -9.27
N ASP A 125 14.63 -11.15 -8.52
CA ASP A 125 13.81 -12.35 -8.61
C ASP A 125 12.32 -11.96 -8.53
N PRO A 126 11.44 -12.58 -9.34
CA PRO A 126 10.04 -12.21 -9.46
C PRO A 126 9.15 -13.16 -8.64
N ILE A 127 8.19 -12.64 -7.88
CA ILE A 127 7.04 -13.45 -7.46
C ILE A 127 5.75 -12.71 -7.74
N ASN A 128 5.16 -13.13 -8.86
CA ASN A 128 3.79 -12.93 -9.30
C ASN A 128 2.89 -13.87 -8.49
N PHE A 129 1.67 -13.46 -8.11
CA PHE A 129 0.41 -14.25 -8.20
C PHE A 129 -0.77 -13.47 -7.59
N HIS A 130 -1.76 -13.14 -8.44
CA HIS A 130 -3.16 -13.06 -8.04
C HIS A 130 -3.88 -14.28 -8.65
N THR A 131 -4.32 -15.22 -7.82
CA THR A 131 -5.32 -16.23 -8.19
C THR A 131 -6.70 -15.77 -7.72
N TYR A 132 -7.63 -15.63 -8.66
CA TYR A 132 -9.06 -15.50 -8.39
C TYR A 132 -9.62 -16.85 -7.90
N PRO A 133 -10.60 -16.87 -6.98
CA PRO A 133 -11.26 -18.11 -6.59
C PRO A 133 -12.19 -18.60 -7.70
N GLU A 134 -11.96 -19.83 -8.18
CA GLU A 134 -12.91 -20.57 -9.01
C GLU A 134 -14.11 -21.00 -8.16
N VAL A 135 -15.30 -20.73 -8.71
CA VAL A 135 -16.59 -21.16 -8.16
C VAL A 135 -16.71 -22.68 -8.34
N LEU A 136 -16.57 -23.44 -7.26
CA LEU A 136 -16.82 -24.88 -7.27
C LEU A 136 -18.34 -25.16 -7.29
N GLY A 137 -18.82 -25.60 -8.45
CA GLY A 137 -20.13 -26.20 -8.61
C GLY A 137 -20.15 -27.63 -8.06
N ASN A 138 -21.11 -27.89 -7.17
CA ASN A 138 -21.34 -29.20 -6.58
C ASN A 138 -21.81 -30.21 -7.64
N THR A 139 -21.12 -31.33 -7.78
CA THR A 139 -21.68 -32.55 -8.38
C THR A 139 -21.57 -33.70 -7.39
N GLN A 140 -22.73 -34.17 -6.93
CA GLN A 140 -22.89 -35.44 -6.24
C GLN A 140 -22.57 -36.57 -7.21
N THR A 141 -21.65 -37.47 -6.83
CA THR A 141 -21.65 -38.84 -7.34
C THR A 141 -21.58 -39.81 -6.17
N ASP A 142 -22.59 -40.66 -6.15
CA ASP A 142 -22.84 -41.73 -5.21
C ASP A 142 -22.21 -43.01 -5.80
N THR A 143 -21.24 -43.64 -5.13
CA THR A 143 -20.85 -45.04 -5.42
C THR A 143 -20.26 -45.75 -4.20
N GLY A 144 -21.03 -46.72 -3.70
CA GLY A 144 -20.66 -48.08 -3.30
C GLY A 144 -19.30 -48.43 -2.69
N LYS A 145 -19.36 -48.93 -1.44
CA LYS A 145 -18.77 -50.20 -0.92
C LYS A 145 -17.47 -50.73 -1.59
N ALA A 146 -16.40 -50.86 -0.80
CA ALA A 146 -15.72 -52.13 -0.54
C ALA A 146 -14.70 -52.03 0.60
N SER A 147 -14.57 -53.15 1.31
CA SER A 147 -13.73 -53.43 2.46
C SER A 147 -12.29 -53.74 2.06
N SER A 148 -11.30 -53.26 2.83
CA SER A 148 -10.09 -54.04 3.15
C SER A 148 -9.30 -53.41 4.30
N LEU A 149 -9.16 -54.17 5.38
CA LEU A 149 -8.15 -53.97 6.42
C LEU A 149 -6.74 -53.99 5.81
N VAL A 150 -5.95 -52.96 6.09
CA VAL A 150 -4.49 -53.05 6.08
C VAL A 150 -3.96 -52.16 7.21
N ASP A 151 -3.41 -52.78 8.24
CA ASP A 151 -2.71 -52.12 9.35
C ASP A 151 -1.43 -51.46 8.82
N ASN A 152 -1.46 -50.14 8.63
CA ASN A 152 -0.26 -49.35 8.39
C ASN A 152 0.11 -48.65 9.70
N VAL A 153 1.11 -49.23 10.38
CA VAL A 153 1.85 -48.64 11.48
C VAL A 153 2.53 -47.37 10.98
N VAL A 154 1.95 -46.22 11.31
CA VAL A 154 2.54 -44.90 11.09
C VAL A 154 3.68 -44.72 12.11
N PRO A 155 4.91 -44.40 11.69
CA PRO A 155 5.96 -44.00 12.61
C PRO A 155 5.55 -42.67 13.26
N GLN A 156 5.44 -42.66 14.59
CA GLN A 156 5.39 -41.42 15.36
C GLN A 156 6.64 -40.61 15.02
N ARG A 157 6.48 -39.57 14.19
CA ARG A 157 7.45 -38.49 14.14
C ARG A 157 7.31 -37.71 15.43
N ASP A 158 8.40 -37.67 16.17
CA ASP A 158 8.59 -36.82 17.32
C ASP A 158 8.09 -35.41 17.00
N GLN A 159 7.08 -34.97 17.75
CA GLN A 159 6.67 -33.58 17.75
C GLN A 159 7.85 -32.79 18.32
N GLU A 160 8.61 -32.16 17.43
CA GLU A 160 9.57 -31.11 17.80
C GLU A 160 8.80 -30.05 18.58
N LYS A 161 8.97 -30.11 19.90
CA LYS A 161 8.47 -29.16 20.86
C LYS A 161 9.04 -27.80 20.47
N GLN A 162 8.25 -26.98 19.78
CA GLN A 162 8.61 -25.60 19.49
C GLN A 162 8.95 -24.92 20.82
N VAL A 163 10.24 -24.67 21.01
CA VAL A 163 10.76 -23.89 22.13
C VAL A 163 10.24 -22.47 21.89
N GLN A 164 9.16 -22.12 22.60
CA GLN A 164 8.77 -20.72 22.74
C GLN A 164 9.93 -20.02 23.46
N PRO A 165 10.43 -18.88 22.94
CA PRO A 165 11.45 -18.12 23.65
C PRO A 165 10.89 -17.76 25.03
N ASP A 166 11.67 -18.01 26.09
CA ASP A 166 11.35 -17.61 27.46
C ASP A 166 10.96 -16.13 27.45
N VAL A 167 9.65 -15.88 27.50
CA VAL A 167 9.10 -14.54 27.59
C VAL A 167 9.41 -14.11 29.02
N ASN A 168 10.44 -13.27 29.17
CA ASN A 168 10.71 -12.56 30.41
C ASN A 168 9.38 -11.98 30.91
N VAL A 169 8.98 -12.42 32.10
CA VAL A 169 7.87 -11.84 32.87
C VAL A 169 8.29 -10.43 33.24
N LEU A 170 8.12 -9.50 32.31
CA LEU A 170 8.25 -8.07 32.54
C LEU A 170 7.00 -7.65 33.31
N ASN A 171 7.20 -6.96 34.44
CA ASN A 171 6.14 -6.53 35.34
C ASN A 171 5.04 -5.78 34.55
N ASP A 172 3.80 -6.26 34.67
CA ASP A 172 2.63 -5.88 33.86
C ASP A 172 2.12 -4.42 34.07
N ASP A 173 2.72 -3.63 34.96
CA ASP A 173 2.06 -2.43 35.50
C ASP A 173 2.43 -1.09 34.82
N ASP A 174 3.32 -1.05 33.82
CA ASP A 174 3.72 0.22 33.16
C ASP A 174 3.24 0.34 31.71
N SER A 175 2.01 -0.11 31.44
CA SER A 175 1.36 0.14 30.15
C SER A 175 0.84 1.58 30.11
N THR A 176 1.25 2.36 29.11
CA THR A 176 0.74 3.73 28.92
C THR A 176 -0.73 3.70 28.49
N PHE A 177 -1.45 4.80 28.67
CA PHE A 177 -2.83 4.92 28.20
C PHE A 177 -2.93 4.68 26.68
N GLU A 178 -1.95 5.20 25.94
CA GLU A 178 -1.80 5.05 24.51
C GLU A 178 -1.58 3.59 24.10
N ASP A 179 -0.83 2.80 24.88
CA ASP A 179 -0.68 1.36 24.66
C ASP A 179 -2.01 0.63 24.81
N VAL A 180 -2.74 0.90 25.89
CA VAL A 180 -4.02 0.25 26.17
C VAL A 180 -5.04 0.59 25.08
N GLN A 181 -5.12 1.86 24.67
CA GLN A 181 -5.98 2.33 23.59
C GLN A 181 -5.61 1.66 22.26
N THR A 182 -4.33 1.67 21.90
CA THR A 182 -3.84 1.10 20.64
C THR A 182 -4.12 -0.40 20.57
N ARG A 183 -3.89 -1.12 21.67
CA ARG A 183 -4.20 -2.55 21.79
C ARG A 183 -5.69 -2.82 21.60
N ALA A 184 -6.56 -2.07 22.28
CA ALA A 184 -8.01 -2.21 22.16
C ALA A 184 -8.49 -1.92 20.73
N PHE A 185 -7.97 -0.86 20.10
CA PHE A 185 -8.30 -0.50 18.72
C PHE A 185 -7.92 -1.62 17.74
N ILE A 186 -6.68 -2.12 17.82
CA ILE A 186 -6.19 -3.17 16.92
C ILE A 186 -7.00 -4.46 17.08
N ASN A 187 -7.30 -4.88 18.31
CA ASN A 187 -8.12 -6.06 18.58
C ASN A 187 -9.57 -5.90 18.12
N LYS A 188 -10.06 -4.66 17.97
CA LYS A 188 -11.39 -4.37 17.41
C LYS A 188 -11.40 -4.42 15.89
N VAL A 189 -10.35 -3.88 15.26
CA VAL A 189 -10.22 -3.79 13.80
C VAL A 189 -9.88 -5.14 13.18
N PHE A 190 -9.03 -5.94 13.83
CA PHE A 190 -8.56 -7.23 13.32
C PHE A 190 -8.95 -8.38 14.26
N LEU A 191 -9.80 -9.27 13.76
CA LEU A 191 -10.25 -10.45 14.49
C LEU A 191 -9.56 -11.70 13.94
N ALA A 192 -9.09 -12.56 14.84
CA ALA A 192 -8.53 -13.87 14.51
C ALA A 192 -9.61 -14.94 14.25
N LYS A 193 -10.84 -14.68 14.66
CA LYS A 193 -11.99 -15.57 14.53
C LYS A 193 -13.09 -14.88 13.75
N GLU A 194 -13.89 -15.68 13.07
CA GLU A 194 -15.06 -15.23 12.33
C GLU A 194 -16.03 -14.51 13.28
N PRO A 195 -16.40 -13.25 12.99
CA PRO A 195 -17.39 -12.53 13.76
C PRO A 195 -18.79 -13.05 13.40
N GLU A 196 -19.75 -12.88 14.31
CA GLU A 196 -21.17 -13.19 14.02
C GLU A 196 -21.82 -12.15 13.09
N ASN A 197 -21.12 -11.07 12.76
CA ASN A 197 -21.64 -9.95 11.99
C ASN A 197 -20.83 -9.75 10.69
N ASP A 198 -21.22 -10.52 9.68
CA ASP A 198 -20.62 -10.53 8.34
C ASP A 198 -20.75 -9.18 7.61
N ASP A 199 -21.67 -8.31 8.04
CA ASP A 199 -21.87 -7.00 7.41
C ASP A 199 -20.77 -5.99 7.78
N LEU A 200 -20.10 -6.17 8.93
CA LEU A 200 -19.10 -5.23 9.42
C LEU A 200 -17.66 -5.63 9.06
N TYR A 201 -17.41 -6.92 8.91
CA TYR A 201 -16.07 -7.46 8.72
C TYR A 201 -15.97 -8.21 7.40
N TYR A 202 -14.78 -8.24 6.83
CA TYR A 202 -14.48 -9.07 5.66
C TYR A 202 -13.20 -9.86 5.88
N GLN A 203 -13.16 -11.07 5.35
CA GLN A 203 -11.97 -11.91 5.42
C GLN A 203 -10.85 -11.32 4.56
N LEU A 204 -9.64 -11.27 5.12
CA LEU A 204 -8.46 -10.71 4.50
C LEU A 204 -7.25 -11.60 4.81
N SER A 205 -6.50 -11.96 3.77
CA SER A 205 -5.15 -12.51 3.93
C SER A 205 -4.15 -11.35 3.87
N CYS A 206 -3.39 -11.14 4.93
CA CYS A 206 -2.45 -10.01 5.00
C CYS A 206 -1.20 -10.34 5.82
N THR A 207 -0.15 -9.55 5.61
CA THR A 207 1.09 -9.64 6.41
C THR A 207 1.04 -8.65 7.57
N VAL A 208 1.93 -8.84 8.57
CA VAL A 208 2.09 -7.87 9.66
C VAL A 208 2.48 -6.47 9.13
N LYS A 209 3.20 -6.42 8.01
CA LYS A 209 3.50 -5.18 7.28
C LYS A 209 2.22 -4.50 6.82
N ASN A 210 1.26 -5.21 6.22
CA ASN A 210 0.00 -4.60 5.81
C ASN A 210 -0.81 -4.08 7.01
N ILE A 211 -0.86 -4.85 8.11
CA ILE A 211 -1.54 -4.43 9.34
C ILE A 211 -0.94 -3.11 9.84
N PHE A 212 0.39 -3.04 9.94
CA PHE A 212 1.13 -1.84 10.35
C PHE A 212 0.72 -0.61 9.54
N HIS A 213 0.73 -0.69 8.21
CA HIS A 213 0.38 0.45 7.35
C HIS A 213 -1.06 0.93 7.54
N VAL A 214 -1.98 0.01 7.86
CA VAL A 214 -3.39 0.37 8.12
C VAL A 214 -3.51 1.10 9.45
N ILE A 215 -2.92 0.57 10.52
CA ILE A 215 -3.08 1.13 11.88
C ILE A 215 -2.25 2.39 12.12
N LYS A 216 -1.18 2.57 11.35
CA LYS A 216 -0.19 3.64 11.52
C LYS A 216 -0.84 5.04 11.49
N LYS A 217 -1.92 5.20 10.73
CA LYS A 217 -2.68 6.45 10.61
C LYS A 217 -3.59 6.78 11.81
N TYR A 218 -3.83 5.80 12.69
CA TYR A 218 -4.83 5.89 13.75
C TYR A 218 -4.23 5.72 15.16
N THR A 219 -2.90 5.57 15.24
CA THR A 219 -2.22 5.15 16.47
C THR A 219 -0.91 5.92 16.63
N MET A 220 -0.26 5.77 17.79
CA MET A 220 1.04 6.39 18.09
C MET A 220 2.21 5.93 17.19
N PHE A 221 1.97 5.02 16.25
CA PHE A 221 3.00 4.45 15.38
C PHE A 221 3.30 5.29 14.11
N GLU A 222 2.77 6.51 13.99
CA GLU A 222 2.97 7.39 12.82
C GLU A 222 4.46 7.63 12.47
N ASP A 223 5.32 7.71 13.47
CA ASP A 223 6.78 7.88 13.26
C ASP A 223 7.59 6.63 13.59
N SER A 224 6.91 5.52 13.91
CA SER A 224 7.58 4.28 14.28
C SER A 224 8.00 3.45 13.06
N SER A 225 8.99 2.58 13.27
CA SER A 225 9.39 1.59 12.27
C SER A 225 8.51 0.34 12.36
N LEU A 226 8.43 -0.42 11.26
CA LEU A 226 7.75 -1.72 11.24
C LEU A 226 8.32 -2.68 12.31
N PHE A 227 9.64 -2.63 12.54
CA PHE A 227 10.31 -3.47 13.53
C PHE A 227 9.89 -3.12 14.97
N ALA A 228 9.78 -1.83 15.29
CA ALA A 228 9.30 -1.39 16.60
C ALA A 228 7.86 -1.85 16.85
N PHE A 229 6.99 -1.71 15.85
CA PHE A 229 5.62 -2.21 15.91
C PHE A 229 5.56 -3.74 16.11
N GLN A 230 6.37 -4.52 15.40
CA GLN A 230 6.42 -5.96 15.56
C GLN A 230 6.82 -6.38 16.98
N ASN A 231 7.85 -5.73 17.55
CA ASN A 231 8.27 -5.99 18.92
C ASN A 231 7.18 -5.63 19.93
N TRP A 232 6.51 -4.49 19.72
CA TRP A 232 5.37 -4.10 20.56
C TRP A 232 4.23 -5.12 20.48
N CYS A 233 3.89 -5.61 19.28
CA CYS A 233 2.85 -6.63 19.12
C CYS A 233 3.13 -7.91 19.92
N LEU A 234 4.40 -8.31 20.01
CA LEU A 234 4.83 -9.48 20.78
C LEU A 234 4.62 -9.28 22.29
N GLN A 235 4.73 -8.05 22.77
CA GLN A 235 4.56 -7.72 24.19
C GLN A 235 3.09 -7.58 24.59
N GLN A 236 2.21 -7.19 23.66
CA GLN A 236 0.83 -6.78 23.98
C GLN A 236 -0.23 -7.89 23.87
N ASP A 237 0.17 -9.14 23.62
CA ASP A 237 -0.72 -10.31 23.45
C ASP A 237 -1.92 -10.06 22.50
N LEU A 238 -1.64 -9.47 21.33
CA LEU A 238 -2.69 -9.13 20.35
C LEU A 238 -3.41 -10.37 19.82
N HIS A 239 -4.73 -10.28 19.68
CA HIS A 239 -5.56 -11.42 19.28
C HIS A 239 -5.19 -11.95 17.89
N PHE A 240 -4.87 -11.06 16.94
CA PHE A 240 -4.50 -11.45 15.59
C PHE A 240 -3.18 -12.23 15.55
N TRP A 241 -2.32 -12.12 16.57
CA TRP A 241 -1.07 -12.88 16.64
C TRP A 241 -1.30 -14.38 16.86
N LYS A 242 -2.47 -14.72 17.43
CA LYS A 242 -2.97 -16.08 17.64
C LYS A 242 -3.66 -16.66 16.40
N ALA A 243 -3.83 -15.87 15.34
CA ALA A 243 -4.50 -16.32 14.11
C ALA A 243 -3.72 -17.42 13.38
N GLN A 244 -4.45 -18.20 12.59
CA GLN A 244 -3.90 -19.31 11.82
C GLN A 244 -2.92 -18.77 10.78
N LYS A 245 -1.70 -19.32 10.79
CA LYS A 245 -0.65 -19.00 9.83
C LYS A 245 -0.82 -19.90 8.62
N SER A 246 -0.85 -19.34 7.42
CA SER A 246 -0.72 -20.18 6.22
C SER A 246 0.74 -20.57 6.05
N ASN A 247 1.02 -21.87 5.92
CA ASN A 247 2.36 -22.37 5.61
C ASN A 247 2.66 -22.14 4.12
N THR A 248 3.00 -20.91 3.75
CA THR A 248 3.57 -20.61 2.43
C THR A 248 5.07 -20.86 2.49
N SER A 249 5.60 -21.64 1.55
CA SER A 249 6.94 -22.23 1.67
C SER A 249 8.10 -21.27 1.57
N ASN A 250 7.88 -19.98 1.28
CA ASN A 250 8.93 -18.97 1.26
C ASN A 250 8.39 -17.57 1.62
N GLU A 251 9.11 -16.96 2.56
CA GLU A 251 9.35 -15.53 2.76
C GLU A 251 8.42 -14.66 3.62
N GLU A 252 7.09 -14.76 3.59
CA GLU A 252 6.26 -13.95 4.52
C GLU A 252 5.11 -14.72 5.15
N LYS A 253 5.00 -14.64 6.48
CA LYS A 253 3.88 -15.23 7.23
C LYS A 253 2.62 -14.43 6.94
N LEU A 254 1.76 -15.00 6.10
CA LEU A 254 0.41 -14.50 5.87
C LEU A 254 -0.50 -14.92 7.03
N LEU A 255 -1.32 -13.96 7.46
CA LEU A 255 -2.34 -14.10 8.48
C LEU A 255 -3.70 -14.04 7.79
N ILE A 256 -4.56 -15.01 8.09
CA ILE A 256 -5.97 -14.96 7.68
C ILE A 256 -6.75 -14.34 8.82
N LEU A 257 -7.26 -13.13 8.60
CA LEU A 257 -7.95 -12.31 9.59
C LEU A 257 -9.30 -11.82 9.07
N PHE A 258 -10.18 -11.41 9.97
CA PHE A 258 -11.37 -10.65 9.64
C PHE A 258 -11.10 -9.18 9.95
N LYS A 259 -11.12 -8.35 8.92
CA LYS A 259 -10.84 -6.91 9.03
C LYS A 259 -12.14 -6.13 9.02
N LEU A 260 -12.28 -5.19 9.94
CA LEU A 260 -13.39 -4.24 9.97
C LEU A 260 -13.39 -3.39 8.68
N LYS A 261 -14.57 -3.07 8.13
CA LYS A 261 -14.67 -2.12 7.02
C LYS A 261 -14.15 -0.74 7.44
N MET A 262 -13.51 -0.05 6.51
CA MET A 262 -12.82 1.22 6.79
C MET A 262 -13.78 2.31 7.27
N GLU A 263 -15.05 2.28 6.84
CA GLU A 263 -16.07 3.25 7.28
C GLU A 263 -16.38 3.19 8.78
N TYR A 264 -15.97 2.14 9.50
CA TYR A 264 -16.22 1.97 10.94
C TYR A 264 -14.98 2.20 11.82
N PHE A 265 -13.89 2.73 11.24
CA PHE A 265 -12.62 2.87 11.96
C PHE A 265 -12.68 3.97 13.03
N ASP A 266 -13.35 5.07 12.74
CA ASP A 266 -13.45 6.20 13.68
C ASP A 266 -14.28 5.80 14.92
N GLU A 267 -15.39 5.08 14.72
CA GLU A 267 -16.19 4.52 15.82
C GLU A 267 -15.41 3.48 16.63
N ALA A 268 -14.61 2.64 15.96
CA ALA A 268 -13.75 1.67 16.64
C ALA A 268 -12.67 2.36 17.49
N LEU A 269 -12.08 3.46 17.01
CA LEU A 269 -11.09 4.24 17.74
C LEU A 269 -11.72 4.94 18.95
N GLU A 270 -12.91 5.53 18.79
CA GLU A 270 -13.65 6.12 19.89
C GLU A 270 -13.99 5.08 20.98
N ALA A 271 -14.44 3.89 20.56
CA ALA A 271 -14.73 2.78 21.47
C ALA A 271 -13.47 2.32 22.23
N ALA A 272 -12.34 2.17 21.55
CA ALA A 272 -11.06 1.80 22.15
C ALA A 272 -10.56 2.84 23.17
N THR A 273 -10.76 4.13 22.87
CA THR A 273 -10.43 5.24 23.79
C THR A 273 -11.24 5.16 25.08
N LYS A 274 -12.55 4.89 24.96
CA LYS A 274 -13.43 4.72 26.12
C LYS A 274 -13.06 3.49 26.95
N GLU A 275 -12.62 2.42 26.31
CA GLU A 275 -12.17 1.21 26.99
C GLU A 275 -10.87 1.44 27.76
N ALA A 276 -9.86 2.04 27.12
CA ALA A 276 -8.61 2.41 27.77
C ALA A 276 -8.84 3.32 28.98
N ALA A 277 -9.74 4.30 28.86
CA ALA A 277 -10.08 5.20 29.96
C ALA A 277 -10.74 4.49 31.15
N LYS A 278 -11.42 3.36 30.93
CA LYS A 278 -11.97 2.54 32.01
C LYS A 278 -10.88 1.73 32.70
N ILE A 279 -9.97 1.14 31.93
CA ILE A 279 -8.87 0.32 32.45
C ILE A 279 -7.91 1.18 33.28
N CYS A 280 -7.49 2.34 32.78
CA CYS A 280 -6.55 3.21 33.50
C CYS A 280 -7.13 3.93 34.73
N ARG A 281 -8.44 3.81 34.98
CA ARG A 281 -9.10 4.35 36.19
C ARG A 281 -9.28 3.31 37.29
N ALA A 282 -9.16 2.03 36.96
CA ALA A 282 -9.31 0.92 37.89
C ALA A 282 -8.01 0.72 38.69
#